data_AF-A0A0S9F8D7-F1
#
_entry.id   AF-A0A0S9F8D7-F1
#
_cell.length_a   1.000
_cell.length_b   1.000
_cell.length_c   1.000
_cell.angle_alpha   90.00
_cell.angle_beta   90.00
_cell.angle_gamma   90.00
#
_symmetry.space_group_name_H-M   'P 1'
#
loop_
_entity.id
_entity.type
_entity.pdbx_description
1 polymer ?
#
loop_
_entity_poly.entity_id
_entity_poly.type
_entity_poly.pdbx_seq_one_letter_code
_entity_poly.pdbx_strand_id
1 'polypeptide(L)'
;MAQSPSQEKDVTPSAPVPARTERRTNTTNPTEQPGSGPEDLGGPEARLPHERDQSTDMTDGERHPEIEQAYKDVKRGLQDTDRGVPAHNAYQKQK
;
A
#
# COMPACT_ATOMS: atom_id res chain seq x y z
N MET A 1 11.08 71.71 12.85
CA MET A 1 11.24 70.26 12.56
C MET A 1 10.06 69.54 13.20
N ALA A 2 9.08 69.12 12.39
CA ALA A 2 8.01 68.24 12.84
C ALA A 2 8.41 66.81 12.45
N GLN A 3 8.61 65.92 13.42
CA GLN A 3 8.78 64.50 13.17
C GLN A 3 7.41 63.83 13.22
N SER A 4 6.98 63.30 12.09
CA SER A 4 5.78 62.47 11.95
C SER A 4 6.00 61.13 12.68
N PRO A 5 5.07 60.64 13.51
CA PRO A 5 5.15 59.27 13.99
C PRO A 5 4.78 58.32 12.84
N SER A 6 5.69 57.38 12.55
CA SER A 6 5.53 56.30 11.60
C SER A 6 4.28 55.47 11.93
N GLN A 7 3.40 55.31 10.94
CA GLN A 7 2.26 54.40 11.03
C GLN A 7 2.78 52.96 11.13
N GLU A 8 2.64 52.37 12.30
CA GLU A 8 2.71 50.93 12.50
C GLU A 8 1.48 50.32 11.81
N LYS A 9 1.71 49.81 10.61
CA LYS A 9 0.74 49.00 9.87
C LYS A 9 0.48 47.73 10.66
N ASP A 10 -0.61 47.72 11.42
CA ASP A 10 -1.23 46.54 11.98
C ASP A 10 -1.52 45.55 10.85
N VAL A 11 -0.64 44.58 10.66
CA VAL A 11 -0.90 43.41 9.80
C VAL A 11 -1.88 42.54 10.57
N THR A 12 -3.15 42.94 10.55
CA THR A 12 -4.23 42.05 10.95
C THR A 12 -4.30 40.93 9.90
N PRO A 13 -4.05 39.66 10.27
CA PRO A 13 -4.23 38.58 9.31
C PRO A 13 -5.71 38.54 8.94
N SER A 14 -6.01 38.88 7.68
CA SER A 14 -7.37 38.97 7.12
C SER A 14 -8.12 37.63 7.05
N ALA A 15 -7.53 36.54 7.53
CA ALA A 15 -8.15 35.21 7.55
C ALA A 15 -8.26 34.72 9.00
N PRO A 16 -9.43 34.23 9.45
CA PRO A 16 -9.53 33.59 10.75
C PRO A 16 -8.64 32.34 10.75
N VAL A 17 -7.60 32.34 11.58
CA VAL A 17 -6.83 31.12 11.83
C VAL A 17 -7.80 30.13 12.47
N PRO A 18 -8.00 28.93 11.89
CA PRO A 18 -8.91 27.95 12.48
C PRO A 18 -8.41 27.63 13.89
N ALA A 19 -9.27 27.83 14.89
CA ALA A 19 -8.97 27.42 16.25
C ALA A 19 -8.74 25.90 16.23
N ARG A 20 -7.57 25.47 16.71
CA ARG A 20 -7.24 24.05 16.82
C ARG A 20 -8.24 23.39 17.76
N THR A 21 -9.18 22.64 17.19
CA THR A 21 -10.26 21.96 17.91
C THR A 21 -9.79 20.72 18.67
N GLU A 22 -8.60 20.21 18.36
CA GLU A 22 -8.10 18.95 18.91
C GLU A 22 -6.90 19.15 19.85
N ARG A 23 -6.98 18.49 21.02
CA ARG A 23 -5.87 18.42 21.97
C ARG A 23 -4.71 17.63 21.35
N ARG A 24 -3.47 18.04 21.65
CA ARG A 24 -2.28 17.23 21.36
C ARG A 24 -2.41 15.90 22.10
N THR A 25 -2.38 14.78 21.37
CA THR A 25 -2.30 13.46 21.97
C THR A 25 -0.92 13.28 22.58
N ASN A 26 -0.86 12.80 23.83
CA ASN A 26 0.39 12.51 24.50
C ASN A 26 0.92 11.18 23.96
N THR A 27 1.96 11.23 23.12
CA THR A 27 2.60 10.04 22.52
C THR A 27 3.65 9.40 23.44
N THR A 28 3.76 9.86 24.70
CA THR A 28 4.71 9.29 25.68
C THR A 28 4.28 7.90 26.14
N ASN A 29 3.01 7.54 25.95
CA ASN A 29 2.57 6.18 26.17
C ASN A 29 3.04 5.33 24.99
N PRO A 30 3.72 4.18 25.24
CA PRO A 30 4.07 3.27 24.16
C PRO A 30 2.78 2.86 23.45
N THR A 31 2.64 3.29 22.20
CA THR A 31 1.63 2.74 21.30
C THR A 31 1.97 1.27 21.16
N GLU A 32 1.04 0.39 21.54
CA GLU A 32 1.10 -1.02 21.18
C GLU A 32 1.23 -1.08 19.66
N GLN A 33 2.42 -1.44 19.17
CA GLN A 33 2.59 -1.64 17.74
C GLN A 33 1.66 -2.79 17.34
N PRO A 34 0.88 -2.66 16.26
CA PRO A 34 0.13 -3.80 15.74
C PRO A 34 1.12 -4.93 15.42
N GLY A 35 1.07 -6.01 16.20
CA GLY A 35 2.07 -7.10 16.20
C GLY A 35 2.76 -7.35 17.54
N SER A 36 2.56 -6.50 18.56
CA SER A 36 3.13 -6.64 19.92
C SER A 36 2.36 -7.65 20.79
N GLY A 37 1.73 -8.65 20.19
CA GLY A 37 1.11 -9.76 20.93
C GLY A 37 2.20 -10.60 21.62
N PRO A 38 1.82 -11.59 22.46
CA PRO A 38 2.80 -12.54 22.97
C PRO A 38 3.58 -13.08 21.77
N GLU A 39 4.90 -12.87 21.80
CA GLU A 39 5.80 -13.34 20.75
C GLU A 39 5.46 -14.81 20.52
N ASP A 40 5.00 -15.14 19.32
CA ASP A 40 4.87 -16.54 18.94
C ASP A 40 6.29 -17.09 18.83
N LEU A 41 6.85 -17.52 19.97
CA LEU A 41 8.22 -18.02 20.10
C LEU A 41 8.46 -19.31 19.29
N GLY A 42 7.40 -19.87 18.68
CA GLY A 42 7.46 -21.00 17.75
C GLY A 42 7.45 -20.59 16.27
N GLY A 43 7.19 -19.32 15.96
CA GLY A 43 7.17 -18.78 14.60
C GLY A 43 8.54 -18.29 14.13
N PRO A 44 8.77 -18.16 12.82
CA PRO A 44 9.98 -17.54 12.30
C PRO A 44 10.06 -16.07 12.77
N GLU A 45 11.27 -15.62 13.14
CA GLU A 45 11.50 -14.23 13.57
C GLU A 45 10.98 -13.24 12.52
N ALA A 46 10.36 -12.15 13.00
CA ALA A 46 9.87 -11.09 12.14
C ALA A 46 11.04 -10.41 11.40
N ARG A 47 11.10 -10.63 10.09
CA ARG A 47 12.15 -10.08 9.22
C ARG A 47 12.10 -8.55 9.17
N LEU A 48 13.28 -7.92 9.12
CA LEU A 48 13.38 -6.47 8.89
C LEU A 48 12.83 -6.12 7.48
N PRO A 49 12.36 -4.88 7.24
CA PRO A 49 11.77 -4.52 5.95
C PRO A 49 12.68 -4.85 4.74
N HIS A 50 13.98 -4.58 4.85
CA HIS A 50 14.94 -4.87 3.78
C HIS A 50 15.24 -6.37 3.63
N GLU A 51 15.06 -7.18 4.66
CA GLU A 51 15.18 -8.64 4.59
C GLU A 51 13.93 -9.24 3.95
N ARG A 52 12.76 -8.71 4.32
CA ARG A 52 11.48 -9.08 3.72
C ARG A 52 11.44 -8.76 2.23
N ASP A 53 11.94 -7.60 1.83
CA ASP A 53 11.98 -7.18 0.42
C ASP A 53 12.95 -8.03 -0.42
N GLN A 54 13.96 -8.66 0.19
CA GLN A 54 14.87 -9.58 -0.48
C GLN A 54 14.43 -11.05 -0.42
N SER A 55 13.31 -11.35 0.23
CA SER A 55 12.86 -12.71 0.43
C SER A 55 12.00 -13.24 -0.71
N THR A 56 12.23 -14.50 -1.08
CA THR A 56 11.57 -15.16 -2.22
C THR A 56 10.36 -16.00 -1.83
N ASP A 57 10.16 -16.19 -0.53
CA ASP A 57 9.13 -17.03 0.10
C ASP A 57 7.99 -16.20 0.71
N MET A 58 7.83 -14.95 0.29
CA MET A 58 6.75 -14.06 0.75
C MET A 58 5.35 -14.53 0.37
N THR A 59 5.25 -15.34 -0.67
CA THR A 59 4.04 -16.10 -1.00
C THR A 59 4.19 -17.51 -0.47
N ASP A 60 3.12 -18.02 0.13
CA ASP A 60 2.95 -19.40 0.64
C ASP A 60 3.11 -20.51 -0.41
N GLY A 61 3.48 -20.14 -1.65
CA GLY A 61 3.64 -21.04 -2.77
C GLY A 61 2.32 -21.52 -3.36
N GLU A 62 1.17 -21.16 -2.76
CA GLU A 62 -0.14 -21.51 -3.28
C GLU A 62 -0.47 -20.61 -4.47
N ARG A 63 -0.49 -21.22 -5.65
CA ARG A 63 -0.88 -20.53 -6.87
C ARG A 63 -2.40 -20.54 -6.96
N HIS A 64 -2.97 -19.39 -7.31
CA HIS A 64 -4.40 -19.33 -7.59
C HIS A 64 -4.76 -20.31 -8.73
N PRO A 65 -5.86 -21.07 -8.63
CA PRO A 65 -6.20 -22.12 -9.60
C PRO A 65 -6.28 -21.60 -11.04
N GLU A 66 -6.71 -20.36 -11.24
CA GLU A 66 -6.74 -19.72 -12.56
C GLU A 66 -5.34 -19.53 -13.15
N ILE A 67 -4.33 -19.22 -12.33
CA ILE A 67 -2.95 -19.05 -12.76
C ILE A 67 -2.34 -20.39 -13.16
N GLU A 68 -2.64 -21.45 -12.41
CA GLU A 68 -2.23 -22.80 -12.80
C GLU A 68 -2.83 -23.24 -14.13
N GLN A 69 -4.11 -22.93 -14.34
CA GLN A 69 -4.80 -23.22 -15.59
C GLN A 69 -4.21 -22.43 -16.76
N ALA A 70 -3.99 -21.13 -16.58
CA ALA A 70 -3.36 -20.28 -17.58
C ALA A 70 -1.96 -20.80 -17.96
N TYR A 71 -1.16 -21.23 -16.98
CA TYR A 71 0.14 -21.86 -17.25
C TYR A 71 0.02 -23.12 -18.11
N LYS A 72 -0.94 -24.01 -17.80
CA LYS A 72 -1.20 -25.21 -18.60
C LYS A 72 -1.65 -24.87 -20.02
N ASP A 73 -2.45 -23.83 -20.19
CA ASP A 73 -2.96 -23.41 -21.50
C ASP A 73 -1.87 -22.74 -22.36
N VAL A 74 -1.03 -21.89 -21.78
CA VAL A 74 0.17 -21.37 -22.47
C VAL A 74 1.08 -22.52 -22.90
N LYS A 75 1.31 -23.51 -22.02
CA LYS A 75 2.11 -24.71 -22.37
C LYS A 75 1.52 -25.52 -23.52
N ARG A 76 0.20 -25.50 -23.70
CA ARG A 76 -0.50 -26.13 -24.83
C ARG A 76 -0.48 -25.28 -26.11
N GLY A 77 0.06 -24.05 -26.05
CA GLY A 77 0.07 -23.11 -27.18
C GLY A 77 -1.25 -22.36 -27.36
N LEU A 78 -2.12 -22.37 -26.35
CA LEU A 78 -3.33 -21.57 -26.35
C LEU A 78 -2.97 -20.09 -26.16
N GLN A 79 -3.44 -19.25 -27.08
CA GLN A 79 -3.21 -17.80 -27.00
C GLN A 79 -4.23 -17.10 -26.09
N ASP A 80 -5.48 -17.58 -26.07
CA ASP A 80 -6.57 -17.05 -25.24
C ASP A 80 -6.79 -18.01 -24.05
N THR A 81 -6.21 -17.68 -22.90
CA THR A 81 -6.21 -18.55 -21.71
C THR A 81 -7.35 -18.24 -20.73
N ASP A 82 -8.04 -17.12 -20.91
CA ASP A 82 -9.19 -16.69 -20.09
C ASP A 82 -10.47 -17.46 -20.46
N ARG A 83 -10.67 -17.73 -21.75
CA ARG A 83 -11.83 -18.43 -22.31
C ARG A 83 -11.52 -19.85 -22.76
N GLY A 84 -10.25 -20.27 -22.70
CA GLY A 84 -9.79 -21.62 -22.94
C GLY A 84 -10.05 -22.14 -24.37
N VAL A 85 -10.22 -23.47 -24.48
CA VAL A 85 -10.31 -24.19 -25.76
C VAL A 85 -11.43 -23.69 -26.68
N PRO A 86 -12.64 -23.33 -26.19
CA PRO A 86 -13.70 -22.81 -27.06
C PRO A 86 -13.29 -21.54 -27.81
N ALA A 87 -12.62 -20.59 -27.16
CA ALA A 87 -12.17 -19.36 -27.80
C ALA A 87 -11.01 -19.61 -28.77
N HIS A 88 -10.08 -20.49 -28.42
CA HIS A 88 -9.03 -20.92 -29.34
C HIS A 88 -9.60 -21.48 -30.64
N ASN A 89 -10.59 -22.37 -30.55
CA ASN A 89 -11.25 -22.94 -31.72
C ASN A 89 -12.00 -21.89 -32.54
N ALA A 90 -12.60 -20.88 -31.90
CA ALA A 90 -13.26 -19.78 -32.59
C ALA A 90 -12.23 -18.93 -33.36
N TYR A 91 -11.09 -18.62 -32.75
CA TYR A 91 -10.01 -17.85 -33.38
C TYR A 91 -9.42 -18.58 -34.60
N GLN A 92 -9.20 -19.89 -34.50
CA GLN A 92 -8.72 -20.71 -35.62
C GLN A 92 -9.69 -20.72 -36.81
N LYS A 93 -11.00 -20.64 -36.57
CA LYS A 93 -12.02 -20.59 -37.63
C LYS A 93 -12.13 -19.24 -38.33
N GLN A 94 -11.58 -18.18 -37.73
CA GLN A 94 -11.61 -16.82 -38.28
C GLN A 94 -10.38 -16.48 -39.14
N LYS A 95 -9.36 -17.34 -39.12
CA LYS A 95 -8.21 -17.26 -40.04
C LYS A 95 -8.45 -18.08 -41.29
#